data_AF-A0A955YII3-F1
#
_entry.id   AF-A0A955YII3-F1
#
_cell.length_a   1.000
_cell.length_b   1.000
_cell.length_c   1.000
_cell.angle_alpha   90.00
_cell.angle_beta   90.00
_cell.angle_gamma   90.00
#
_symmetry.space_group_name_H-M   'P 1'
#
loop_
_entity.id
_entity.type
_entity.pdbx_description
1 polymer ?
#
loop_
_entity_poly.entity_id
_entity_poly.type
_entity_poly.pdbx_seq_one_letter_code
_entity_poly.pdbx_strand_id
1 'polypeptide(L)'
;MIHRPLTLALALAAAALCVLALRPEAADAQRGGRAAAYIVQAQVPRNMEASALLRFGRSHAARRLQETSGGPINERMWLAKLIVNFGRPLGDVQYDVLYYDVTRGRTLVTTQEVFVNDRTQQAFVNPVRLRRPQFSPGQRIEVVVTVRHREVATARTELNGEVPRSSGEVDFTAGGNAAP
;
A
#
# COMPACT_ATOMS: atom_id res chain seq x y z
N MET A 1 53.62 5.85 55.95
CA MET A 1 53.46 6.25 54.53
C MET A 1 53.34 4.98 53.69
N ILE A 2 52.59 5.03 52.57
CA ILE A 2 52.41 3.98 51.54
C ILE A 2 51.23 3.00 51.79
N HIS A 3 50.00 3.51 51.83
CA HIS A 3 48.79 2.74 51.54
C HIS A 3 47.86 3.57 50.66
N ARG A 4 48.19 3.72 49.36
CA ARG A 4 47.38 4.39 48.33
C ARG A 4 48.15 4.37 46.99
N PRO A 5 48.16 3.24 46.27
CA PRO A 5 47.72 3.34 44.87
C PRO A 5 47.05 2.09 44.30
N LEU A 6 46.93 0.98 45.05
CA LEU A 6 46.57 -0.31 44.46
C LEU A 6 45.06 -0.50 44.24
N THR A 7 44.21 0.10 45.07
CA THR A 7 42.75 -0.05 45.01
C THR A 7 42.09 0.76 43.89
N LEU A 8 42.75 1.80 43.38
CA LEU A 8 42.22 2.62 42.28
C LEU A 8 42.40 1.98 40.90
N ALA A 9 43.46 1.17 40.72
CA ALA A 9 43.73 0.50 39.45
C ALA A 9 42.73 -0.65 39.16
N LEU A 10 42.26 -1.35 40.20
CA LEU A 10 41.35 -2.49 40.03
C LEU A 10 39.90 -2.07 39.72
N ALA A 11 39.45 -0.94 40.28
CA ALA A 11 38.12 -0.40 40.01
C ALA A 11 37.97 0.10 38.57
N LEU A 12 39.05 0.62 37.96
CA LEU A 12 39.05 1.05 36.56
C LEU A 12 39.06 -0.12 35.56
N ALA A 13 39.66 -1.27 35.91
CA ALA A 13 39.67 -2.45 35.04
C ALA A 13 38.28 -3.12 34.93
N ALA A 14 37.50 -3.11 36.03
CA ALA A 14 36.13 -3.64 36.01
C ALA A 14 35.16 -2.75 35.22
N ALA A 15 35.33 -1.42 35.28
CA ALA A 15 34.52 -0.48 34.51
C ALA A 15 34.82 -0.55 32.99
N ALA A 16 36.06 -0.82 32.60
CA ALA A 16 36.45 -0.97 31.19
C ALA A 16 35.86 -2.23 30.53
N LEU A 17 35.63 -3.31 31.28
CA LEU A 17 35.01 -4.53 30.75
C LEU A 17 33.48 -4.41 30.54
N CYS A 18 32.78 -3.61 31.35
CA CYS A 18 31.34 -3.40 31.18
C CYS A 18 30.99 -2.57 29.93
N VAL A 19 31.89 -1.70 29.46
CA VAL A 19 31.67 -0.92 28.23
C VAL A 19 31.83 -1.79 26.97
N LEU A 20 32.62 -2.88 27.02
CA LEU A 20 32.77 -3.80 25.88
C LEU A 20 31.65 -4.83 25.74
N ALA A 21 30.83 -5.04 26.77
CA ALA A 21 29.69 -5.95 26.74
C ALA A 21 28.42 -5.28 26.19
N LEU A 22 28.37 -3.95 26.18
CA LEU A 22 27.44 -3.15 25.37
C LEU A 22 27.94 -3.15 23.93
N ARG A 23 28.04 -4.33 23.31
CA ARG A 23 27.95 -4.35 21.87
C ARG A 23 26.55 -3.82 21.56
N PRO A 24 26.40 -2.73 20.78
CA PRO A 24 25.14 -2.61 20.07
C PRO A 24 25.00 -3.96 19.38
N GLU A 25 23.98 -4.73 19.76
CA GLU A 25 23.45 -5.78 18.90
C GLU A 25 23.46 -5.11 17.54
N ALA A 26 24.28 -5.64 16.63
CA ALA A 26 24.31 -5.12 15.29
C ALA A 26 22.86 -5.28 14.87
N ALA A 27 22.11 -4.17 14.92
CA ALA A 27 20.82 -4.08 14.31
C ALA A 27 21.08 -4.71 12.96
N ASP A 28 20.37 -5.79 12.64
CA ASP A 28 20.37 -6.43 11.33
C ASP A 28 19.97 -5.36 10.32
N ALA A 29 20.91 -4.48 10.03
CA ALA A 29 20.83 -3.31 9.22
C ALA A 29 21.28 -3.83 7.86
N GLN A 30 20.31 -3.84 6.94
CA GLN A 30 20.51 -4.10 5.52
C GLN A 30 20.81 -5.54 5.10
N ARG A 31 19.89 -6.47 5.40
CA ARG A 31 19.53 -7.52 4.41
C ARG A 31 18.05 -7.64 4.08
N GLY A 32 17.18 -6.94 4.81
CA GLY A 32 15.77 -6.79 4.42
C GLY A 32 15.60 -5.59 3.50
N GLY A 33 15.04 -5.78 2.31
CA GLY A 33 14.72 -4.67 1.41
C GLY A 33 13.72 -3.69 2.05
N ARG A 34 13.64 -2.45 1.54
CA ARG A 34 12.53 -1.56 1.91
C ARG A 34 11.22 -2.14 1.38
N ALA A 35 10.15 -2.06 2.16
CA ALA A 35 8.83 -2.45 1.69
C ALA A 35 8.42 -1.68 0.42
N ALA A 36 7.73 -2.35 -0.48
CA ALA A 36 7.30 -1.81 -1.77
C ALA A 36 5.90 -2.31 -2.11
N ALA A 37 5.12 -1.46 -2.79
CA ALA A 37 3.79 -1.78 -3.26
C ALA A 37 3.65 -1.38 -4.73
N TYR A 38 2.94 -2.20 -5.51
CA TYR A 38 2.64 -1.95 -6.92
C TYR A 38 1.21 -2.37 -7.22
N ILE A 39 0.47 -1.52 -7.92
CA ILE A 39 -0.85 -1.88 -8.45
C ILE A 39 -0.65 -2.31 -9.90
N VAL A 40 -1.19 -3.46 -10.28
CA VAL A 40 -1.08 -4.02 -11.62
C VAL A 40 -2.44 -4.49 -12.11
N GLN A 41 -2.74 -4.33 -13.41
CA GLN A 41 -3.90 -4.99 -14.04
C GLN A 41 -3.51 -6.26 -14.81
N ALA A 42 -2.21 -6.47 -15.03
CA ALA A 42 -1.71 -7.66 -15.70
C ALA A 42 -1.99 -8.93 -14.89
N GLN A 43 -2.14 -10.06 -15.59
CA GLN A 43 -2.33 -11.34 -14.95
C GLN A 43 -1.04 -11.76 -14.24
N VAL A 44 -1.02 -11.61 -12.92
CA VAL A 44 0.06 -12.12 -12.06
C VAL A 44 0.08 -13.66 -12.11
N PRO A 45 1.19 -14.30 -12.52
CA PRO A 45 1.33 -15.75 -12.48
C PRO A 45 1.31 -16.29 -11.05
N ARG A 46 0.89 -17.54 -10.90
CA ARG A 46 0.78 -18.20 -9.59
C ARG A 46 2.16 -18.66 -9.11
N ASN A 47 2.30 -18.81 -7.79
CA ASN A 47 3.47 -19.42 -7.13
C ASN A 47 4.81 -18.76 -7.49
N MET A 48 4.81 -17.44 -7.71
CA MET A 48 6.04 -16.69 -7.93
C MET A 48 6.81 -16.50 -6.62
N GLU A 49 8.12 -16.73 -6.68
CA GLU A 49 9.05 -16.30 -5.65
C GLU A 49 8.95 -14.79 -5.40
N ALA A 50 9.16 -14.36 -4.16
CA ALA A 50 9.00 -12.96 -3.76
C ALA A 50 9.84 -11.97 -4.59
N SER A 51 11.05 -12.37 -4.99
CA SER A 51 11.94 -11.56 -5.84
C SER A 51 11.41 -11.45 -7.28
N ALA A 52 10.85 -12.52 -7.83
CA ALA A 52 10.19 -12.52 -9.13
C ALA A 52 8.93 -11.66 -9.11
N LEU A 53 8.12 -11.79 -8.06
CA LEU A 53 6.91 -11.00 -7.87
C LEU A 53 7.22 -9.49 -7.74
N LEU A 54 8.30 -9.13 -7.03
CA LEU A 54 8.75 -7.74 -6.93
C LEU A 54 9.17 -7.17 -8.30
N ARG A 55 9.93 -7.94 -9.09
CA ARG A 55 10.32 -7.54 -10.45
C ARG A 55 9.11 -7.40 -11.35
N PHE A 56 8.16 -8.34 -11.28
CA PHE A 56 6.91 -8.28 -12.01
C PHE A 56 6.10 -7.03 -11.66
N GLY A 57 5.90 -6.77 -10.36
CA GLY A 57 5.17 -5.59 -9.89
C GLY A 57 5.78 -4.30 -10.39
N ARG A 58 7.12 -4.19 -10.35
CA ARG A 58 7.83 -3.01 -10.87
C ARG A 58 7.65 -2.83 -12.38
N SER A 59 7.75 -3.90 -13.18
CA SER A 59 7.64 -3.81 -14.64
C SER A 59 6.21 -3.63 -15.14
N HIS A 60 5.21 -4.03 -14.36
CA HIS A 60 3.79 -3.95 -14.73
C HIS A 60 3.00 -2.92 -13.91
N ALA A 61 3.70 -2.05 -13.17
CA ALA A 61 3.09 -1.02 -12.34
C ALA A 61 2.19 -0.11 -13.20
N ALA A 62 0.89 -0.17 -12.95
CA ALA A 62 -0.11 0.53 -13.72
C ALA A 62 -0.19 1.99 -13.27
N ARG A 63 0.30 2.90 -14.11
CA ARG A 63 0.10 4.35 -13.91
C ARG A 63 -1.36 4.76 -14.07
N ARG A 64 -2.11 4.02 -14.89
CA ARG A 64 -3.55 4.17 -15.10
C ARG A 64 -4.23 2.82 -15.04
N LEU A 65 -5.35 2.74 -14.34
CA LEU A 65 -6.24 1.59 -14.36
C LEU A 65 -7.35 1.83 -15.36
N GLN A 66 -7.62 0.84 -16.21
CA GLN A 66 -8.77 0.83 -17.10
C GLN A 66 -9.99 0.28 -16.37
N GLU A 67 -11.11 0.97 -16.48
CA GLU A 67 -12.42 0.52 -16.03
C GLU A 67 -12.85 -0.72 -16.81
N THR A 68 -13.57 -1.63 -16.16
CA THR A 68 -14.21 -2.77 -16.83
C THR A 68 -15.17 -2.28 -17.90
N SER A 69 -15.12 -2.89 -19.08
CA SER A 69 -16.10 -2.67 -20.14
C SER A 69 -17.27 -3.66 -20.03
N GLY A 70 -18.41 -3.28 -20.60
CA GLY A 70 -19.64 -4.08 -20.54
C GLY A 70 -20.53 -3.74 -19.34
N GLY A 71 -21.84 -3.88 -19.53
CA GLY A 71 -22.84 -3.56 -18.52
C GLY A 71 -23.08 -2.05 -18.27
N PRO A 72 -24.07 -1.73 -17.43
CA PRO A 72 -24.40 -0.37 -17.01
C PRO A 72 -23.21 0.36 -16.35
N ILE A 73 -23.04 1.67 -16.61
CA ILE A 73 -21.89 2.45 -16.11
C ILE A 73 -21.75 2.38 -14.58
N ASN A 74 -22.87 2.38 -13.85
CA ASN A 74 -22.91 2.31 -12.39
C ASN A 74 -22.41 0.97 -11.81
N GLU A 75 -22.39 -0.10 -12.60
CA GLU A 75 -21.91 -1.43 -12.18
C GLU A 75 -20.42 -1.65 -12.51
N ARG A 76 -19.84 -0.78 -13.34
CA ARG A 76 -18.44 -0.86 -13.74
C ARG A 76 -17.49 -0.53 -12.58
N MET A 77 -16.28 -1.07 -12.67
CA MET A 77 -15.25 -0.94 -11.64
C MET A 77 -13.85 -1.03 -12.22
N TRP A 78 -12.84 -0.65 -11.44
CA TRP A 78 -11.44 -0.90 -11.78
C TRP A 78 -10.97 -2.16 -11.07
N LEU A 79 -10.70 -3.21 -11.86
CA LEU A 79 -10.14 -4.46 -11.38
C LEU A 79 -8.62 -4.42 -11.50
N ALA A 80 -7.94 -4.71 -10.40
CA ALA A 80 -6.48 -4.77 -10.34
C ALA A 80 -6.01 -5.77 -9.27
N LYS A 81 -4.70 -5.90 -9.15
CA LYS A 81 -4.02 -6.62 -8.07
C LYS A 81 -3.03 -5.67 -7.40
N LEU A 82 -3.01 -5.68 -6.08
CA LEU A 82 -1.97 -5.05 -5.28
C LEU A 82 -0.91 -6.10 -4.97
N ILE A 83 0.31 -5.85 -5.45
CA ILE A 83 1.50 -6.60 -5.07
C ILE A 83 2.17 -5.84 -3.95
N VAL A 84 2.37 -6.49 -2.81
CA VAL A 84 3.10 -5.94 -1.66
C VAL A 84 4.30 -6.82 -1.38
N ASN A 85 5.46 -6.23 -1.12
CA ASN A 85 6.62 -6.92 -0.57
C ASN A 85 7.13 -6.11 0.63
N PHE A 86 7.23 -6.72 1.81
CA PHE A 86 7.68 -6.09 3.04
C PHE A 86 9.20 -6.06 3.21
N GLY A 87 9.93 -6.74 2.32
CA GLY A 87 11.39 -6.85 2.30
C GLY A 87 12.00 -7.70 3.42
N ARG A 88 11.19 -8.08 4.41
CA ARG A 88 11.42 -9.10 5.43
C ARG A 88 10.09 -9.83 5.67
N PRO A 89 10.08 -11.00 6.34
CA PRO A 89 8.84 -11.63 6.80
C PRO A 89 7.92 -10.62 7.47
N LEU A 90 6.62 -10.66 7.17
CA LEU A 90 5.64 -9.72 7.72
C LEU A 90 5.68 -9.73 9.26
N GLY A 91 5.82 -10.92 9.86
CA GLY A 91 5.89 -11.09 11.31
C GLY A 91 4.58 -10.78 12.04
N ASP A 92 3.49 -10.63 11.29
CA ASP A 92 2.16 -10.30 11.77
C ASP A 92 1.11 -11.13 11.01
N VAL A 93 -0.11 -11.18 11.54
CA VAL A 93 -1.25 -11.89 10.95
C VAL A 93 -2.10 -10.98 10.07
N GLN A 94 -1.85 -9.67 10.11
CA GLN A 94 -2.62 -8.67 9.40
C GLN A 94 -1.74 -7.50 8.92
N TYR A 95 -2.16 -6.89 7.83
CA TYR A 95 -1.79 -5.52 7.46
C TYR A 95 -3.00 -4.83 6.83
N ASP A 96 -2.98 -3.51 6.79
CA ASP A 96 -4.07 -2.72 6.22
C ASP A 96 -3.65 -2.05 4.92
N VAL A 97 -4.63 -1.86 4.05
CA VAL A 97 -4.50 -1.15 2.79
C VAL A 97 -5.47 0.02 2.82
N LEU A 98 -4.93 1.22 2.78
CA LEU A 98 -5.69 2.47 2.81
C LEU A 98 -5.70 3.07 1.41
N TYR A 99 -6.88 3.46 0.94
CA TYR A 99 -7.06 4.07 -0.38
C TYR A 99 -7.40 5.54 -0.18
N TYR A 100 -6.50 6.41 -0.64
CA TYR A 100 -6.69 7.85 -0.61
C TYR A 100 -6.98 8.37 -2.01
N ASP A 101 -7.95 9.27 -2.14
CA ASP A 101 -8.02 10.19 -3.28
C ASP A 101 -6.97 11.28 -3.05
N VAL A 102 -6.12 11.54 -4.03
CA VAL A 102 -5.07 12.57 -4.02
C VAL A 102 -5.24 13.57 -5.16
N THR A 103 -6.43 13.63 -5.78
CA THR A 103 -6.71 14.49 -6.94
C THR A 103 -6.65 15.97 -6.57
N ARG A 104 -7.22 16.36 -5.43
CA ARG A 104 -7.25 17.76 -4.93
C ARG A 104 -6.59 17.95 -3.56
N GLY A 105 -6.13 16.87 -2.96
CA GLY A 105 -5.71 16.78 -1.57
C GLY A 105 -5.88 15.32 -1.14
N ARG A 106 -5.23 14.93 -0.03
CA ARG A 106 -5.22 13.54 0.44
C ARG A 106 -6.44 13.26 1.32
N THR A 107 -7.46 12.62 0.75
CA THR A 107 -8.70 12.25 1.45
C THR A 107 -8.83 10.73 1.50
N LEU A 108 -9.04 10.16 2.69
CA LEU A 108 -9.26 8.72 2.82
C LEU A 108 -10.62 8.35 2.22
N VAL A 109 -10.63 7.43 1.26
CA VAL A 109 -11.85 6.93 0.60
C VAL A 109 -12.34 5.67 1.29
N THR A 110 -11.45 4.70 1.50
CA THR A 110 -11.79 3.41 2.13
C THR A 110 -10.55 2.70 2.65
N THR A 111 -10.75 1.69 3.49
CA THR A 111 -9.71 0.82 4.04
C THR A 111 -10.04 -0.64 3.76
N GLN A 112 -9.01 -1.47 3.71
CA GLN A 112 -9.13 -2.92 3.58
C GLN A 112 -8.14 -3.59 4.53
N GLU A 113 -8.66 -4.43 5.41
CA GLU A 113 -7.86 -5.30 6.26
C GLU A 113 -7.50 -6.57 5.48
N VAL A 114 -6.25 -6.98 5.55
CA VAL A 114 -5.75 -8.18 4.88
C VAL A 114 -5.14 -9.11 5.90
N PHE A 115 -5.84 -10.22 6.14
CA PHE A 115 -5.35 -11.32 6.96
C PHE A 115 -4.44 -12.23 6.14
N VAL A 116 -3.31 -12.61 6.73
CA VAL A 116 -2.35 -13.53 6.10
C VAL A 116 -2.39 -14.88 6.78
N ASN A 117 -2.24 -15.94 5.98
CA ASN A 117 -2.18 -17.31 6.51
C ASN A 117 -0.79 -17.65 7.05
N ASP A 118 0.24 -16.98 6.55
CA ASP A 118 1.63 -17.26 6.88
C ASP A 118 2.41 -15.97 7.11
N ARG A 119 2.69 -15.68 8.39
CA ARG A 119 3.46 -14.51 8.84
C ARG A 119 4.93 -14.55 8.41
N THR A 120 5.43 -15.70 7.95
CA THR A 120 6.80 -15.85 7.46
C THR A 120 6.96 -15.38 6.02
N GLN A 121 5.85 -15.24 5.29
CA GLN A 121 5.86 -14.67 3.95
C GLN A 121 6.18 -13.18 3.98
N GLN A 122 6.93 -12.76 2.96
CA GLN A 122 7.35 -11.37 2.77
C GLN A 122 6.60 -10.67 1.64
N ALA A 123 5.95 -11.42 0.75
CA ALA A 123 5.29 -10.84 -0.42
C ALA A 123 3.90 -11.45 -0.65
N PHE A 124 2.96 -10.61 -1.04
CA PHE A 124 1.54 -10.94 -1.13
C PHE A 124 0.93 -10.31 -2.37
N VAL A 125 -0.13 -10.95 -2.89
CA VAL A 125 -0.92 -10.48 -4.02
C VAL A 125 -2.38 -10.42 -3.60
N ASN A 126 -2.93 -9.22 -3.52
CA ASN A 126 -4.33 -9.02 -3.15
C ASN A 126 -5.16 -8.54 -4.33
N PRO A 127 -6.40 -9.03 -4.50
CA PRO A 127 -7.32 -8.42 -5.44
C PRO A 127 -7.68 -7.01 -4.97
N VAL A 128 -7.73 -6.08 -5.94
CA VAL A 128 -8.22 -4.71 -5.75
C VAL A 128 -9.45 -4.53 -6.63
N ARG A 129 -10.53 -4.05 -6.02
CA ARG A 129 -11.81 -3.78 -6.70
C ARG A 129 -12.27 -2.38 -6.33
N LEU A 130 -11.99 -1.41 -7.19
CA LEU A 130 -12.41 -0.02 -6.96
C LEU A 130 -13.78 0.16 -7.61
N ARG A 131 -14.84 0.18 -6.80
CA ARG A 131 -16.22 0.18 -7.30
C ARG A 131 -16.79 1.60 -7.34
N ARG A 132 -17.68 1.85 -8.29
CA ARG A 132 -18.58 2.99 -8.21
C ARG A 132 -19.60 2.83 -7.07
N PRO A 133 -20.12 3.93 -6.49
CA PRO A 133 -19.76 5.33 -6.75
C PRO A 133 -18.54 5.82 -5.94
N GLN A 134 -17.95 4.98 -5.09
CA GLN A 134 -16.83 5.37 -4.21
C GLN A 134 -15.62 5.88 -5.00
N PHE A 135 -15.42 5.32 -6.19
CA PHE A 135 -14.38 5.70 -7.13
C PHE A 135 -15.00 6.19 -8.44
N SER A 136 -14.33 7.15 -9.08
CA SER A 136 -14.78 7.85 -10.29
C SER A 136 -13.64 8.02 -11.30
N PRO A 137 -13.94 8.12 -12.61
CA PRO A 137 -12.94 8.41 -13.62
C PRO A 137 -12.21 9.74 -13.36
N GLY A 138 -10.93 9.80 -13.71
CA GLY A 138 -10.06 10.95 -13.49
C GLY A 138 -9.50 11.07 -12.08
N GLN A 139 -9.94 10.24 -11.13
CA GLN A 139 -9.35 10.24 -9.78
C GLN A 139 -7.91 9.72 -9.80
N ARG A 140 -7.05 10.40 -9.04
CA ARG A 140 -5.71 9.92 -8.69
C ARG A 140 -5.78 9.26 -7.33
N ILE A 141 -5.45 7.99 -7.26
CA ILE A 141 -5.50 7.18 -6.04
C ILE A 141 -4.09 6.93 -5.54
N GLU A 142 -3.88 7.16 -4.25
CA GLU A 142 -2.73 6.71 -3.49
C GLU A 142 -3.15 5.55 -2.61
N VAL A 143 -2.54 4.38 -2.84
CA VAL A 143 -2.73 3.18 -2.04
C VAL A 143 -1.57 3.08 -1.07
N VAL A 144 -1.88 3.02 0.22
CA VAL A 144 -0.90 2.97 1.30
C VAL A 144 -1.06 1.65 2.04
N VAL A 145 0.06 0.96 2.23
CA VAL A 145 0.12 -0.25 3.02
C VAL A 145 0.63 0.10 4.41
N THR A 146 -0.09 -0.32 5.44
CA THR A 146 0.30 -0.12 6.83
C THR A 146 0.45 -1.45 7.57
N VAL A 147 1.46 -1.54 8.42
CA VAL A 147 1.63 -2.63 9.39
C VAL A 147 1.63 -2.02 10.78
N ARG A 148 0.73 -2.48 11.66
CA ARG A 148 0.52 -1.88 13.00
C ARG A 148 0.38 -0.35 12.93
N HIS A 149 -0.46 0.12 12.02
CA HIS A 149 -0.74 1.54 11.75
C HIS A 149 0.47 2.39 11.29
N ARG A 150 1.60 1.77 10.93
CA ARG A 150 2.74 2.48 10.34
C ARG A 150 2.73 2.29 8.83
N GLU A 151 2.78 3.38 8.07
CA GLU A 151 2.94 3.33 6.62
C GLU A 151 4.30 2.71 6.26
N VAL A 152 4.28 1.64 5.47
CA VAL A 152 5.49 0.93 5.05
C VAL A 152 5.74 1.00 3.56
N ALA A 153 4.68 1.10 2.75
CA ALA A 153 4.78 1.18 1.30
C ALA A 153 3.61 1.96 0.69
N THR A 154 3.83 2.54 -0.49
CA THR A 154 2.82 3.33 -1.20
C THR A 154 2.85 3.02 -2.69
N ALA A 155 1.69 3.04 -3.35
CA ALA A 155 1.56 2.98 -4.81
C ALA A 155 0.59 4.07 -5.28
N ARG A 156 0.80 4.61 -6.48
CA ARG A 156 -0.09 5.62 -7.07
C ARG A 156 -0.57 5.20 -8.44
N THR A 157 -1.83 5.51 -8.74
CA THR A 157 -2.44 5.23 -10.04
C THR A 157 -3.57 6.22 -10.33
N GLU A 158 -3.94 6.36 -11.59
CA GLU A 158 -5.07 7.19 -12.05
C GLU A 158 -6.18 6.28 -12.60
N LEU A 159 -7.44 6.62 -12.35
CA LEU A 159 -8.58 5.83 -12.80
C LEU A 159 -9.08 6.34 -14.15
N ASN A 160 -8.94 5.53 -15.20
CA ASN A 160 -9.48 5.85 -16.52
C ASN A 160 -10.81 5.12 -16.74
N GLY A 161 -11.83 5.81 -17.21
CA GLY A 161 -13.17 5.25 -17.40
C GLY A 161 -14.11 6.22 -18.09
N GLU A 162 -15.35 5.77 -18.29
CA GLU A 162 -16.36 6.57 -19.00
C GLU A 162 -17.03 7.57 -18.05
N VAL A 163 -17.14 8.82 -18.49
CA VAL A 163 -17.90 9.87 -17.79
C VAL A 163 -19.27 9.99 -18.49
N PRO A 164 -20.39 9.81 -17.76
CA PRO A 164 -21.72 10.02 -18.33
C PRO A 164 -21.82 11.43 -18.92
N ARG A 165 -22.10 11.54 -20.22
CA ARG A 165 -22.43 12.81 -20.84
C ARG A 165 -23.92 13.03 -20.69
N SER A 166 -24.33 13.88 -19.73
CA SER A 166 -25.68 14.44 -19.80
C SER A 166 -25.69 15.47 -20.93
N SER A 167 -26.21 15.09 -22.10
CA SER A 167 -26.71 16.07 -23.06
C SER A 167 -27.89 16.76 -22.38
N GLY A 168 -27.73 18.02 -22.00
CA GLY A 168 -28.75 18.84 -21.33
C GLY A 168 -29.94 19.20 -22.22
N GLU A 169 -30.42 18.27 -23.04
CA GLU A 169 -31.62 18.46 -23.84
C GLU A 169 -32.82 18.07 -22.98
N VAL A 170 -33.33 19.05 -22.26
CA VAL A 170 -34.60 18.97 -21.55
C VAL A 170 -35.66 19.36 -22.59
N ASP A 171 -36.42 18.38 -23.08
CA ASP A 171 -37.51 18.63 -24.02
C ASP A 171 -38.71 19.21 -23.25
N PHE A 172 -38.99 20.51 -23.45
CA PHE A 172 -40.06 21.25 -22.78
C PHE A 172 -41.40 21.22 -23.55
N THR A 173 -41.61 20.28 -24.47
CA THR A 173 -42.75 20.34 -25.40
C THR A 173 -44.07 19.75 -24.84
N ALA A 174 -44.22 19.54 -23.53
CA ALA A 174 -45.39 18.90 -22.93
C ALA A 174 -46.20 19.78 -21.95
N GLY A 175 -46.24 21.10 -22.15
CA GLY A 175 -46.90 22.04 -21.21
C GLY A 175 -47.75 23.15 -21.83
N GLY A 176 -48.17 23.04 -23.09
CA GLY A 176 -48.95 24.09 -23.75
C GLY A 176 -50.26 23.58 -24.37
N ASN A 177 -51.37 24.19 -23.93
CA ASN A 177 -52.78 24.02 -24.35
C ASN A 177 -53.50 22.75 -23.83
N ALA A 178 -54.69 22.85 -23.22
CA ALA A 178 -55.67 23.93 -23.20
C ALA A 178 -56.53 23.90 -21.91
N ALA A 179 -56.84 25.10 -21.42
CA ALA A 179 -58.06 25.44 -20.69
C ALA A 179 -58.68 26.65 -21.41
N PRO A 180 -59.95 27.03 -21.17
CA PRO A 180 -61.05 26.33 -20.50
C PRO A 180 -62.07 25.70 -21.47
#